data_AF-A0A9C7PKZ1-F1
#
_entry.id   AF-A0A9C7PKZ1-F1
#
_cell.length_a   1.000
_cell.length_b   1.000
_cell.length_c   1.000
_cell.angle_alpha   90.00
_cell.angle_beta   90.00
_cell.angle_gamma   90.00
#
_symmetry.space_group_name_H-M   'P 1'
#
loop_
_entity.id
_entity.type
_entity.pdbx_description
1 polymer ?
#
loop_
_entity_poly.entity_id
_entity_poly.type
_entity_poly.pdbx_seq_one_letter_code
_entity_poly.pdbx_strand_id
1 'polypeptide(L)'
;MKDVGILDGDLLAVHSTPTARDGQIVVARIEDEVTVKRLKRSGQHTLKLLPENADFEPIVVDLRSTECAIEGISVGIIRQQG
;
A
#
# COMPACT_ATOMS: atom_id res chain seq x y z
N MET A 1 1.74 0.96 8.96
CA MET A 1 2.81 0.03 8.55
C MET A 1 3.86 -0.12 9.66
N LYS A 2 3.44 0.06 10.92
CA LYS A 2 4.31 0.11 12.10
C LYS A 2 4.98 -1.24 12.34
N ASP A 3 4.25 -2.33 12.14
CA ASP A 3 4.70 -3.69 12.45
C ASP A 3 5.85 -4.16 11.54
N VAL A 4 6.02 -3.50 10.39
CA VAL A 4 7.15 -3.72 9.45
C VAL A 4 8.18 -2.60 9.47
N GLY A 5 8.16 -1.75 10.51
CA GLY A 5 9.17 -0.73 10.76
C GLY A 5 9.05 0.54 9.93
N ILE A 6 7.95 0.72 9.17
CA ILE A 6 7.63 1.99 8.49
C ILE A 6 6.81 2.84 9.48
N LEU A 7 7.45 3.87 10.01
CA LEU A 7 6.91 4.76 11.04
C LEU A 7 6.51 6.11 10.44
N ASP A 8 5.75 6.87 11.23
CA ASP A 8 5.42 8.25 10.88
C ASP A 8 6.70 9.09 10.75
N GLY A 9 6.74 9.96 9.73
CA GLY A 9 7.91 10.76 9.38
C GLY A 9 8.97 10.05 8.52
N ASP A 10 8.84 8.75 8.23
CA ASP A 10 9.75 8.05 7.32
C ASP A 10 9.59 8.53 5.87
N LEU A 11 10.71 8.60 5.15
CA LEU A 11 10.71 8.73 3.71
C LEU A 11 10.70 7.34 3.08
N LEU A 12 9.63 7.02 2.35
CA LEU A 12 9.50 5.75 1.65
C LEU A 12 10.13 5.84 0.25
N ALA A 13 11.14 5.01 -0.03
CA ALA A 13 11.66 4.86 -1.38
C ALA A 13 10.71 3.97 -2.20
N VAL A 14 10.29 4.46 -3.37
CA VAL A 14 9.28 3.79 -4.21
C VAL A 14 9.85 3.54 -5.60
N HIS A 15 9.75 2.30 -6.07
CA HIS A 15 9.91 1.98 -7.48
C HIS A 15 8.58 2.22 -8.19
N SER A 16 8.53 3.24 -9.06
CA SER A 16 7.30 3.58 -9.80
C SER A 16 6.98 2.50 -10.84
N THR A 17 5.81 1.90 -10.70
CA THR A 17 5.30 0.87 -11.60
C THR A 17 3.79 0.71 -11.39
N PRO A 18 3.00 0.50 -12.46
CA PRO A 18 1.55 0.30 -12.35
C PRO A 18 1.16 -1.11 -11.88
N THR A 19 2.14 -2.00 -11.66
CA THR A 19 1.89 -3.41 -11.34
C THR A 19 2.67 -3.85 -10.11
N ALA A 20 2.02 -4.65 -9.27
CA ALA A 20 2.62 -5.24 -8.08
C ALA A 20 2.07 -6.65 -7.84
N ARG A 21 2.82 -7.49 -7.16
CA ARG A 21 2.46 -8.87 -6.78
C ARG A 21 1.86 -8.90 -5.39
N ASP A 22 1.10 -9.96 -5.11
CA ASP A 22 0.57 -10.19 -3.78
C ASP A 22 1.70 -10.30 -2.75
N GLY A 23 1.46 -9.74 -1.58
CA GLY A 23 2.43 -9.64 -0.50
C GLY A 23 3.39 -8.46 -0.62
N GLN A 24 3.45 -7.72 -1.73
CA GLN A 24 4.29 -6.51 -1.80
C GLN A 24 3.65 -5.34 -1.05
N ILE A 25 4.50 -4.48 -0.45
CA ILE A 25 4.06 -3.20 0.09
C ILE A 25 3.99 -2.22 -1.08
N VAL A 26 2.81 -1.65 -1.29
CA VAL A 26 2.51 -0.78 -2.42
C VAL A 26 2.10 0.60 -1.95
N VAL A 27 2.38 1.59 -2.80
CA VAL A 27 1.68 2.87 -2.77
C VAL A 27 0.50 2.71 -3.72
N ALA A 28 -0.71 2.78 -3.18
CA ALA A 28 -1.94 2.70 -3.93
C ALA A 28 -2.69 4.02 -3.81
N ARG A 29 -3.25 4.48 -4.92
CA ARG A 29 -4.22 5.57 -4.95
C ARG A 29 -5.61 4.95 -5.09
N ILE A 30 -6.54 5.36 -4.24
CA ILE A 30 -7.95 4.96 -4.27
C ILE A 30 -8.72 6.25 -4.40
N GLU A 31 -9.38 6.46 -5.55
CA GLU A 31 -9.94 7.78 -5.91
C GLU A 31 -8.85 8.87 -5.77
N ASP A 32 -9.00 9.81 -4.84
CA ASP A 32 -8.05 10.88 -4.58
C ASP A 32 -7.13 10.63 -3.36
N GLU A 33 -7.31 9.51 -2.65
CA GLU A 33 -6.54 9.18 -1.45
C GLU A 33 -5.34 8.26 -1.75
N VAL A 34 -4.15 8.64 -1.28
CA VAL A 34 -2.94 7.81 -1.39
C VAL A 34 -2.67 7.07 -0.09
N THR A 35 -2.41 5.78 -0.18
CA THR A 35 -2.16 4.92 0.98
C THR A 35 -0.99 3.97 0.77
N VAL A 36 -0.33 3.59 1.87
CA VAL A 36 0.71 2.56 1.88
C VAL A 36 0.18 1.34 2.63
N LYS A 37 0.10 0.21 1.93
CA LYS A 37 -0.48 -1.05 2.44
C LYS A 37 0.17 -2.26 1.79
N ARG A 38 -0.01 -3.45 2.37
CA ARG A 38 0.35 -4.70 1.71
C ARG A 38 -0.75 -5.13 0.76
N LEU A 39 -0.40 -5.38 -0.50
CA LEU A 39 -1.34 -5.80 -1.52
C LEU A 39 -1.69 -7.28 -1.37
N LYS A 40 -2.98 -7.62 -1.46
CA LYS A 40 -3.47 -8.98 -1.62
C LYS A 40 -4.65 -8.99 -2.59
N ARG A 41 -4.61 -9.83 -3.61
CA ARG A 41 -5.76 -10.01 -4.52
C ARG A 41 -6.72 -11.03 -3.94
N SER A 42 -8.01 -10.81 -4.16
CA SER A 42 -9.08 -11.65 -3.62
C SER A 42 -10.13 -11.92 -4.70
N GLY A 43 -9.73 -12.66 -5.74
CA GLY A 43 -10.53 -12.83 -6.96
C GLY A 43 -10.15 -11.84 -8.05
N GLN A 44 -10.93 -11.80 -9.13
CA GLN A 44 -10.57 -11.07 -10.35
C GLN A 44 -10.70 -9.54 -10.22
N HIS A 45 -11.66 -9.07 -9.40
CA HIS A 45 -12.01 -7.65 -9.31
C HIS A 45 -11.88 -7.07 -7.91
N THR A 46 -11.29 -7.81 -6.97
CA THR A 46 -11.20 -7.36 -5.58
C THR A 46 -9.75 -7.30 -5.12
N LEU A 47 -9.34 -6.12 -4.64
CA LEU A 47 -8.08 -5.91 -3.95
C LEU A 47 -8.33 -5.77 -2.45
N LYS A 48 -7.45 -6.34 -1.65
CA LYS A 48 -7.35 -6.08 -0.22
C LYS A 48 -6.03 -5.38 0.03
N LEU A 49 -6.10 -4.21 0.66
CA LEU A 49 -4.96 -3.43 1.07
C LEU A 49 -4.82 -3.57 2.59
N LEU A 50 -3.95 -4.50 2.98
CA LEU A 50 -3.79 -4.93 4.36
C LEU A 50 -2.88 -3.95 5.12
N PRO A 51 -3.26 -3.51 6.32
CA PRO A 51 -2.37 -2.78 7.18
C PRO A 51 -1.34 -3.74 7.80
N GLU A 52 -0.16 -3.19 8.05
CA GLU A 52 0.81 -3.74 9.00
C GLU A 52 0.76 -2.86 10.26
N ASN A 53 -0.41 -2.86 10.91
CA ASN A 53 -0.70 -2.23 12.19
C ASN A 53 -2.04 -2.80 12.70
N ALA A 54 -2.05 -3.42 13.88
CA ALA A 54 -3.25 -3.98 14.50
C ALA A 54 -4.37 -2.95 14.77
N ASP A 55 -4.03 -1.66 14.86
CA ASP A 55 -5.02 -0.60 15.11
C ASP A 55 -5.91 -0.28 13.88
N PHE A 56 -5.62 -0.86 12.71
CA PHE A 56 -6.27 -0.52 11.45
C PHE A 56 -6.90 -1.74 10.79
N GLU A 57 -8.03 -1.53 10.12
CA GLU A 57 -8.69 -2.58 9.35
C GLU A 57 -8.20 -2.63 7.89
N PRO A 58 -8.27 -3.81 7.23
CA PRO A 58 -8.07 -3.94 5.79
C PRO A 58 -9.02 -3.06 4.98
N ILE A 59 -8.48 -2.37 3.97
CA ILE A 59 -9.31 -1.71 2.95
C ILE A 59 -9.62 -2.73 1.85
N VAL A 60 -10.90 -2.89 1.51
CA VAL A 60 -11.35 -3.77 0.43
C VAL A 60 -11.87 -2.91 -0.71
N VAL A 61 -11.31 -3.11 -1.90
CA VAL A 61 -11.62 -2.31 -3.09
C VAL A 61 -12.20 -3.23 -4.16
N ASP A 62 -13.41 -2.91 -4.65
CA ASP A 62 -13.99 -3.53 -5.85
C ASP A 62 -13.64 -2.66 -7.07
N LEU A 63 -12.79 -3.20 -7.94
CA LEU A 63 -12.26 -2.53 -9.13
C LEU A 63 -13.33 -2.24 -10.20
N ARG A 64 -14.56 -2.75 -10.03
CA ARG A 64 -15.69 -2.44 -10.92
C ARG A 64 -16.39 -1.15 -10.53
N SER A 65 -16.28 -0.72 -9.27
CA SER A 65 -17.01 0.43 -8.73
C SER A 65 -16.10 1.52 -8.19
N THR A 66 -14.85 1.21 -7.88
CA THR A 66 -13.90 2.14 -7.24
C THR A 66 -12.63 2.21 -8.05
N GLU A 67 -12.24 3.42 -8.43
CA GLU A 67 -10.97 3.66 -9.11
C GLU A 67 -9.81 3.39 -8.16
N CYS A 68 -8.88 2.52 -8.58
CA CYS A 68 -7.68 2.24 -7.83
C CYS A 68 -6.49 2.03 -8.76
N ALA A 69 -5.41 2.75 -8.48
CA ALA A 69 -4.14 2.65 -9.20
C ALA A 69 -3.03 2.24 -8.22
N ILE A 70 -2.11 1.42 -8.72
CA ILE A 70 -0.83 1.19 -8.05
C ILE A 70 0.15 2.23 -8.59
N GLU A 71 0.69 3.06 -7.71
CA GLU A 71 1.68 4.09 -8.07
C GLU A 71 3.10 3.53 -8.07
N GLY A 72 3.33 2.52 -7.24
CA GLY A 72 4.60 1.83 -7.17
C GLY A 72 4.73 0.87 -6.00
N ILE A 73 5.90 0.25 -5.92
CA ILE A 73 6.27 -0.72 -4.90
C ILE A 73 7.30 -0.10 -3.96
N SER A 74 7.14 -0.28 -2.66
CA SER A 74 8.14 0.11 -1.67
C SER A 74 9.42 -0.71 -1.85
N VAL A 75 10.57 -0.03 -1.95
CA VAL A 75 11.89 -0.67 -2.08
C VAL A 75 12.83 -0.37 -0.91
N GLY A 76 12.44 0.51 0.00
CA GLY A 76 13.22 0.84 1.18
C GLY A 76 12.64 2.00 1.96
N ILE A 77 13.25 2.28 3.11
CA ILE A 77 12.95 3.44 3.95
C ILE A 77 14.22 4.23 4.21
N ILE A 78 14.07 5.55 4.32
CA ILE A 78 15.08 6.45 4.85
C ILE A 78 14.46 7.14 6.06
N ARG A 79 15.08 6.93 7.23
CA ARG A 79 14.71 7.62 8.47
C ARG A 79 15.81 8.61 8.82
N GLN A 80 15.47 9.89 8.84
CA GLN A 80 16.38 10.90 9.36
C GLN A 80 16.32 10.83 10.89
N GLN A 81 17.44 10.49 11.52
CA GLN A 81 17.58 10.69 12.95
C GLN A 81 18.05 12.14 13.15
N GLY A 82 17.23 12.91 13.86
CA GLY A 82 17.63 14.20 14.42
C GLY A 82 18.47 14.00 15.67
#